data_AF-A0A2T3NLZ9-F1
#
_entry.id   AF-A0A2T3NLZ9-F1
#
_cell.length_a   1.000
_cell.length_b   1.000
_cell.length_c   1.000
_cell.angle_alpha   90.00
_cell.angle_beta   90.00
_cell.angle_gamma   90.00
#
_symmetry.space_group_name_H-M   'P 1'
#
loop_
_entity.id
_entity.type
_entity.pdbx_description
1 polymer ?
#
loop_
_entity_poly.entity_id
_entity_poly.type
_entity_poly.pdbx_seq_one_letter_code
_entity_poly.pdbx_strand_id
1 'polypeptide(L)'
;MSGSSSWDKGHHAHRWGDNAEEGRQRQMYLEDPYALYLLHAELQLERGEGKDLITLQEPRRKANTLARWPDLLSFDIAYWSDQQSQIFQLGRETCSPPIQQYTPGSKPITPDGYINELRGEWIRLFYNGRLVYGNLYSALHYIINWAQVAVETWLNRRFPFQLQRDSQLLPHNAAGHQAYHKENFYNDQLVKTYFANHYHDWLSEHLFDLTIELNQYLDQQTPATYVIEYKNAKGLPCIDFVCKNQHAMRLVRPAHFVEDMQNMICDSRYLEHKAQELAARIENEIRALGW
;
A
#
# COMPACT_ATOMS: atom_id res chain seq x y z
N MET A 1 75.92 7.88 38.89
CA MET A 1 77.01 8.06 37.91
C MET A 1 76.71 7.08 36.77
N SER A 2 75.98 7.53 35.74
CA SER A 2 76.48 8.09 34.45
C SER A 2 77.04 7.00 33.53
N GLY A 3 76.65 6.81 32.26
CA GLY A 3 75.74 7.48 31.31
C GLY A 3 75.55 6.52 30.10
N SER A 4 74.42 6.51 29.38
CA SER A 4 73.99 7.39 28.26
C SER A 4 74.29 6.82 26.86
N SER A 5 73.23 6.61 26.06
CA SER A 5 73.16 6.59 24.57
C SER A 5 71.82 5.97 24.14
N SER A 6 70.70 6.70 24.06
CA SER A 6 70.23 7.47 22.90
C SER A 6 70.20 6.69 21.57
N TRP A 7 69.02 6.20 21.19
CA TRP A 7 68.62 6.00 19.79
C TRP A 7 67.19 6.49 19.61
N ASP A 8 67.04 7.39 18.64
CA ASP A 8 65.82 8.08 18.24
C ASP A 8 65.59 7.78 16.75
N LYS A 9 64.31 7.71 16.36
CA LYS A 9 63.71 7.78 15.01
C LYS A 9 63.83 6.62 14.01
N GLY A 10 62.67 6.24 13.48
CA GLY A 10 62.54 5.56 12.18
C GLY A 10 61.16 5.00 11.90
N HIS A 11 60.28 5.82 11.29
CA HIS A 11 58.97 5.46 10.75
C HIS A 11 59.00 4.25 9.79
N HIS A 12 57.94 3.44 9.77
CA HIS A 12 56.94 3.48 8.70
C HIS A 12 55.82 2.45 8.94
N ALA A 13 54.67 3.01 9.33
CA ALA A 13 53.35 2.47 9.10
C ALA A 13 53.13 2.19 7.60
N HIS A 14 52.64 1.00 7.26
CA HIS A 14 51.72 0.67 6.15
C HIS A 14 51.33 -0.81 6.38
N ARG A 15 50.07 -1.22 6.51
CA ARG A 15 48.92 -0.97 5.65
C ARG A 15 47.65 -1.39 6.39
N TRP A 16 46.86 -0.44 6.88
CA TRP A 16 45.47 -0.61 7.30
C TRP A 16 44.55 0.13 6.32
N GLY A 17 44.78 -0.08 5.01
CA GLY A 17 44.12 0.66 3.93
C GLY A 17 42.92 -0.05 3.29
N ASP A 18 42.85 -1.39 3.35
CA ASP A 18 41.97 -2.14 2.43
C ASP A 18 40.54 -2.40 2.99
N ASN A 19 40.30 -2.25 4.31
CA ASN A 19 38.97 -2.50 4.91
C ASN A 19 37.94 -1.37 4.69
N ALA A 20 38.39 -0.13 4.50
CA ALA A 20 37.49 1.01 4.34
C ALA A 20 36.95 1.14 2.91
N GLU A 21 37.67 0.61 1.93
CA GLU A 21 37.29 0.65 0.51
C GLU A 21 36.37 -0.52 0.16
N GLU A 22 36.63 -1.72 0.70
CA GLU A 22 35.66 -2.83 0.70
C GLU A 22 34.40 -2.50 1.50
N GLY A 23 34.54 -1.83 2.64
CA GLY A 23 33.39 -1.34 3.43
C GLY A 23 32.55 -0.34 2.65
N ARG A 24 33.19 0.64 1.98
CA ARG A 24 32.52 1.62 1.11
C ARG A 24 31.90 0.97 -0.13
N GLN A 25 32.55 -0.01 -0.74
CA GLN A 25 31.97 -0.76 -1.86
C GLN A 25 30.77 -1.59 -1.40
N ARG A 26 30.84 -2.31 -0.27
CA ARG A 26 29.69 -3.02 0.31
C ARG A 26 28.53 -2.09 0.65
N GLN A 27 28.84 -0.89 1.17
CA GLN A 27 27.85 0.13 1.48
C GLN A 27 27.24 0.76 0.23
N MET A 28 28.03 0.95 -0.84
CA MET A 28 27.57 1.39 -2.16
C MET A 28 26.72 0.32 -2.88
N TYR A 29 27.03 -0.96 -2.72
CA TYR A 29 26.19 -2.09 -3.17
C TYR A 29 24.87 -2.20 -2.38
N LEU A 30 24.84 -1.73 -1.13
CA LEU A 30 23.60 -1.60 -0.35
C LEU A 30 22.77 -0.37 -0.78
N GLU A 31 23.40 0.63 -1.39
CA GLU A 31 22.74 1.83 -1.93
C GLU A 31 22.26 1.67 -3.38
N ASP A 32 22.86 0.77 -4.16
CA ASP A 32 22.39 0.43 -5.52
C ASP A 32 21.07 -0.38 -5.46
N PRO A 33 19.96 0.17 -5.97
CA PRO A 33 18.68 -0.54 -6.02
C PRO A 33 18.72 -1.88 -6.77
N TYR A 34 19.58 -1.99 -7.79
CA TYR A 34 19.65 -3.18 -8.61
C TYR A 34 20.43 -4.29 -7.90
N ALA A 35 21.56 -3.97 -7.25
CA ALA A 35 22.26 -4.90 -6.39
C ALA A 35 21.37 -5.44 -5.25
N LEU A 36 20.61 -4.57 -4.59
CA LEU A 36 19.65 -4.99 -3.55
C LEU A 36 18.55 -5.91 -4.12
N TYR A 37 18.08 -5.64 -5.34
CA TYR A 37 17.12 -6.49 -6.03
C TYR A 37 17.68 -7.88 -6.35
N LEU A 38 18.93 -7.99 -6.79
CA LEU A 38 19.59 -9.29 -7.02
C LEU A 38 19.74 -10.07 -5.71
N LEU A 39 20.16 -9.40 -4.63
CA LEU A 39 20.22 -10.01 -3.29
C LEU A 39 18.84 -10.51 -2.83
N HIS A 40 17.79 -9.70 -3.04
CA HIS A 40 16.42 -10.13 -2.73
C HIS A 40 16.00 -11.32 -3.58
N ALA A 41 16.42 -11.42 -4.84
CA ALA A 41 16.09 -12.55 -5.70
C ALA A 41 16.71 -13.85 -5.17
N GLU A 42 17.98 -13.81 -4.77
CA GLU A 42 18.65 -14.96 -4.14
C GLU A 42 17.99 -15.37 -2.82
N LEU A 43 17.71 -14.39 -1.94
CA LEU A 43 17.03 -14.66 -0.68
C LEU A 43 15.61 -15.22 -0.89
N GLN A 44 14.93 -14.82 -1.96
CA GLN A 44 13.59 -15.29 -2.28
C GLN A 44 13.59 -16.74 -2.77
N LEU A 45 14.66 -17.20 -3.43
CA LEU A 45 14.84 -18.62 -3.79
C LEU A 45 14.94 -19.52 -2.54
N GLU A 46 15.54 -19.01 -1.46
CA GLU A 46 15.71 -19.77 -0.23
C GLU A 46 14.49 -19.73 0.71
N ARG A 47 13.81 -18.58 0.76
CA ARG A 47 12.77 -18.30 1.76
C ARG A 47 11.35 -18.30 1.20
N GLY A 48 11.23 -18.26 -0.13
CA GLY A 48 9.95 -18.25 -0.82
C GLY A 48 9.22 -19.57 -0.71
N GLU A 49 7.89 -19.51 -0.71
CA GLU A 49 7.05 -20.69 -0.52
C GLU A 49 6.15 -20.98 -1.71
N GLY A 50 5.71 -22.24 -1.80
CA GLY A 50 4.89 -22.68 -2.93
C GLY A 50 5.65 -22.66 -4.25
N LYS A 51 4.90 -22.77 -5.35
CA LYS A 51 5.44 -22.85 -6.70
C LYS A 51 6.07 -21.54 -7.17
N ASP A 52 5.50 -20.41 -6.73
CA ASP A 52 5.91 -19.07 -7.14
C ASP A 52 6.89 -18.42 -6.16
N LEU A 53 7.34 -19.17 -5.14
CA LEU A 53 8.24 -18.67 -4.10
C LEU A 53 7.68 -17.40 -3.46
N ILE A 54 6.39 -17.41 -3.09
CA ILE A 54 5.72 -16.24 -2.52
C ILE A 54 6.14 -16.02 -1.05
N THR A 55 6.33 -14.76 -0.67
CA THR A 55 6.42 -14.31 0.72
C THR A 55 5.55 -13.08 0.92
N LEU A 56 4.91 -13.01 2.08
CA LEU A 56 4.16 -11.86 2.56
C LEU A 56 5.02 -11.13 3.61
N GLN A 57 5.15 -9.82 3.51
CA GLN A 57 5.83 -8.98 4.51
C GLN A 57 4.86 -8.02 5.18
N GLU A 58 3.79 -8.54 5.78
CA GLU A 58 2.90 -7.73 6.60
C GLU A 58 3.06 -8.08 8.08
N PRO A 59 3.67 -7.20 8.91
CA PRO A 59 3.84 -7.44 10.34
C PRO A 59 2.54 -7.65 11.10
N ARG A 60 1.43 -7.03 10.65
CA ARG A 60 0.11 -7.16 11.30
C ARG A 60 -0.49 -8.54 11.08
N ARG A 61 -0.25 -9.14 9.92
CA ARG A 61 -0.70 -10.49 9.56
C ARG A 61 0.33 -11.50 10.01
N LYS A 62 0.43 -11.71 11.33
CA LYS A 62 1.29 -12.74 11.95
C LYS A 62 0.83 -14.15 11.58
N ALA A 63 1.06 -14.56 10.34
CA ALA A 63 0.90 -15.95 9.94
C ALA A 63 2.27 -16.59 9.78
N ASN A 64 2.42 -17.77 10.38
CA ASN A 64 3.67 -18.53 10.34
C ASN A 64 4.09 -18.96 8.93
N THR A 65 3.28 -18.74 7.88
CA THR A 65 3.53 -19.14 6.48
C THR A 65 2.28 -18.88 5.63
N LEU A 66 2.38 -18.11 4.53
CA LEU A 66 1.24 -17.84 3.64
C LEU A 66 0.81 -19.10 2.88
N ALA A 67 1.77 -19.93 2.43
CA ALA A 67 1.51 -21.12 1.61
C ALA A 67 0.80 -22.26 2.36
N ARG A 68 0.70 -22.20 3.69
CA ARG A 68 -0.03 -23.19 4.49
C ARG A 68 -1.54 -22.99 4.48
N TRP A 69 -2.00 -21.82 4.07
CA TRP A 69 -3.43 -21.54 3.96
C TRP A 69 -4.01 -22.18 2.70
N PRO A 70 -5.26 -22.67 2.76
CA PRO A 70 -5.87 -23.39 1.66
C PRO A 70 -6.24 -22.44 0.51
N ASP A 71 -6.59 -21.20 0.86
CA ASP A 71 -6.97 -20.13 -0.04
C ASP A 71 -6.76 -18.77 0.63
N LEU A 72 -6.68 -17.70 -0.16
CA LEU A 72 -6.49 -16.33 0.36
C LEU A 72 -7.65 -15.86 1.25
N LEU A 73 -8.86 -16.37 1.02
CA LEU A 73 -10.03 -16.00 1.82
C LEU A 73 -9.91 -16.53 3.25
N SER A 74 -9.48 -17.77 3.41
CA SER A 74 -9.26 -18.38 4.73
C SER A 74 -8.15 -17.68 5.49
N PHE A 75 -7.09 -17.29 4.79
CA PHE A 75 -6.01 -16.48 5.34
C PHE A 75 -6.53 -15.12 5.84
N ASP A 76 -7.36 -14.44 5.06
CA ASP A 76 -7.88 -13.13 5.42
C ASP A 76 -8.91 -13.18 6.55
N ILE A 77 -9.83 -14.16 6.53
CA ILE A 77 -10.81 -14.39 7.60
C ILE A 77 -10.12 -14.62 8.95
N ALA A 78 -9.03 -15.39 8.96
CA ALA A 78 -8.29 -15.64 10.20
C ALA A 78 -7.71 -14.35 10.79
N TYR A 79 -7.18 -13.47 9.93
CA TYR A 79 -6.72 -12.16 10.35
C TYR A 79 -7.87 -11.26 10.82
N TRP A 80 -8.96 -11.17 10.05
CA TRP A 80 -10.14 -10.39 10.42
C TRP A 80 -10.70 -10.83 11.78
N SER A 81 -10.83 -12.14 12.01
CA SER A 81 -11.33 -12.68 13.28
C SER A 81 -10.43 -12.34 14.46
N ASP A 82 -9.10 -12.33 14.26
CA ASP A 82 -8.14 -11.90 15.29
C ASP A 82 -8.34 -10.41 15.64
N GLN A 83 -8.47 -9.56 14.61
CA GLN A 83 -8.75 -8.13 14.81
C GLN A 83 -10.06 -7.89 15.56
N GLN A 84 -11.15 -8.56 15.19
CA GLN A 84 -12.42 -8.45 15.91
C GLN A 84 -12.27 -8.87 17.38
N SER A 85 -11.57 -9.98 17.62
CA SER A 85 -11.35 -10.47 18.99
C SER A 85 -10.58 -9.48 19.87
N GLN A 86 -9.64 -8.72 19.31
CA GLN A 86 -8.86 -7.70 20.01
C GLN A 86 -9.73 -6.49 20.37
N ILE A 87 -10.61 -6.06 19.46
CA ILE A 87 -11.57 -4.97 19.69
C ILE A 87 -12.53 -5.33 20.83
N PHE A 88 -13.07 -6.55 20.86
CA PHE A 88 -13.98 -6.98 21.93
C PHE A 88 -13.28 -7.21 23.27
N GLN A 89 -11.99 -7.59 23.29
CA GLN A 89 -11.20 -7.73 24.52
C GLN A 89 -10.89 -6.39 25.20
N LEU A 90 -10.79 -5.30 24.44
CA LEU A 90 -10.63 -3.95 25.01
C LEU A 90 -11.88 -3.46 25.77
N GLY A 91 -13.03 -4.14 25.62
CA GLY A 91 -14.28 -3.83 26.33
C GLY A 91 -14.65 -4.78 27.47
N ARG A 92 -13.90 -5.88 27.68
CA ARG A 92 -14.13 -6.83 28.79
C ARG A 92 -12.80 -7.35 29.32
N GLU A 93 -12.50 -7.02 30.57
CA GLU A 93 -11.48 -7.72 31.34
C GLU A 93 -11.85 -9.22 31.37
N THR A 94 -10.88 -10.06 30.96
CA THR A 94 -10.92 -11.53 30.98
C THR A 94 -11.80 -12.21 29.93
N CYS A 95 -11.17 -12.58 28.82
CA CYS A 95 -11.10 -13.95 28.29
C CYS A 95 -10.49 -13.87 26.89
N SER A 96 -9.21 -14.20 26.75
CA SER A 96 -8.61 -14.45 25.44
C SER A 96 -9.38 -15.61 24.78
N PRO A 97 -10.06 -15.40 23.64
CA PRO A 97 -10.55 -16.52 22.87
C PRO A 97 -9.34 -17.34 22.40
N PRO A 98 -9.43 -18.67 22.37
CA PRO A 98 -8.35 -19.49 21.85
C PRO A 98 -8.09 -19.04 20.40
N ILE A 99 -6.81 -18.82 20.08
CA ILE A 99 -6.32 -18.75 18.70
C ILE A 99 -6.97 -19.93 18.00
N GLN A 100 -7.91 -19.69 17.07
CA GLN A 100 -8.52 -20.77 16.32
C GLN A 100 -7.38 -21.44 15.57
N GLN A 101 -6.93 -22.58 16.10
CA GLN A 101 -5.94 -23.41 15.47
C GLN A 101 -6.56 -23.86 14.17
N TYR A 102 -6.16 -23.22 13.07
CA TYR A 102 -6.54 -23.60 11.74
C TYR A 102 -6.30 -25.11 11.60
N THR A 103 -7.38 -25.86 11.46
CA THR A 103 -7.32 -27.30 11.22
C THR A 103 -7.11 -27.49 9.73
N PRO A 104 -5.97 -28.04 9.29
CA PRO A 104 -5.69 -28.20 7.87
C PRO A 104 -6.78 -29.06 7.21
N GLY A 105 -7.55 -28.47 6.28
CA GLY A 105 -8.52 -29.19 5.45
C GLY A 105 -9.99 -28.77 5.61
N SER A 106 -10.37 -28.02 6.65
CA SER A 106 -11.70 -27.40 6.70
C SER A 106 -11.64 -25.98 6.11
N LYS A 107 -12.43 -25.73 5.05
CA LYS A 107 -12.59 -24.37 4.53
C LYS A 107 -13.47 -23.59 5.52
N PRO A 108 -12.97 -22.53 6.18
CA PRO A 108 -13.78 -21.74 7.09
C PRO A 108 -14.97 -21.13 6.35
N ILE A 109 -16.14 -21.21 6.96
CA ILE A 109 -17.35 -20.50 6.53
C ILE A 109 -17.06 -19.00 6.66
N THR A 110 -17.42 -18.22 5.65
CA THR A 110 -17.29 -16.75 5.71
C THR A 110 -18.18 -16.23 6.85
N PRO A 111 -17.63 -15.52 7.86
CA PRO A 111 -18.42 -14.93 8.93
C PRO A 111 -19.42 -13.89 8.43
N ASP A 112 -20.55 -13.76 9.11
CA ASP A 112 -21.50 -12.67 8.86
C ASP A 112 -20.84 -11.32 9.12
N GLY A 113 -21.04 -10.37 8.20
CA GLY A 113 -20.44 -9.03 8.28
C GLY A 113 -18.94 -8.97 8.00
N TYR A 114 -18.34 -10.06 7.52
CA TYR A 114 -16.96 -10.05 7.04
C TYR A 114 -16.78 -9.05 5.90
N ILE A 115 -15.76 -8.21 6.05
CA ILE A 115 -15.27 -7.31 5.02
C ILE A 115 -13.81 -7.67 4.80
N ASN A 116 -13.41 -7.70 3.54
CA ASN A 116 -12.04 -8.00 3.15
C ASN A 116 -11.03 -7.07 3.80
N GLU A 117 -9.91 -7.57 4.28
CA GLU A 117 -8.88 -6.74 4.93
C GLU A 117 -7.60 -6.59 4.08
N LEU A 118 -7.54 -7.13 2.86
CA LEU A 118 -6.36 -7.00 1.99
C LEU A 118 -6.30 -5.60 1.38
N ARG A 119 -5.45 -4.74 1.98
CA ARG A 119 -5.35 -3.30 1.65
C ARG A 119 -4.12 -2.91 0.83
N GLY A 120 -3.45 -3.87 0.19
CA GLY A 120 -2.17 -3.66 -0.48
C GLY A 120 -1.02 -4.27 0.28
N GLU A 121 -1.20 -5.51 0.71
CA GLU A 121 -0.21 -6.21 1.51
C GLU A 121 1.04 -6.48 0.68
N TRP A 122 2.20 -6.10 1.20
CA TRP A 122 3.44 -6.24 0.45
C TRP A 122 3.84 -7.70 0.29
N ILE A 123 4.08 -8.10 -0.95
CA ILE A 123 4.51 -9.45 -1.30
C ILE A 123 5.76 -9.44 -2.18
N ARG A 124 6.49 -10.55 -2.16
CA ARG A 124 7.51 -10.90 -3.15
C ARG A 124 7.28 -12.30 -3.65
N LEU A 125 7.46 -12.49 -4.94
CA LEU A 125 7.37 -13.79 -5.59
C LEU A 125 8.16 -13.79 -6.90
N PHE A 126 8.33 -14.97 -7.49
CA PHE A 126 8.77 -15.13 -8.86
C PHE A 126 7.55 -15.17 -9.79
N TYR A 127 7.50 -14.22 -10.71
CA TYR A 127 6.46 -14.13 -11.73
C TYR A 127 7.13 -14.21 -13.11
N ASN A 128 6.74 -15.17 -13.94
CA ASN A 128 7.35 -15.44 -15.25
C ASN A 128 8.89 -15.56 -15.19
N GLY A 129 9.41 -16.23 -14.15
CA GLY A 129 10.84 -16.50 -13.99
C GLY A 129 11.70 -15.32 -13.49
N ARG A 130 11.10 -14.17 -13.18
CA ARG A 130 11.79 -13.02 -12.57
C ARG A 130 11.22 -12.71 -11.18
N LEU A 131 12.07 -12.23 -10.27
CA LEU A 131 11.60 -11.66 -9.02
C LEU A 131 10.74 -10.42 -9.32
N VAL A 132 9.61 -10.29 -8.62
CA VAL A 132 8.82 -9.08 -8.63
C VAL A 132 8.53 -8.65 -7.19
N TYR A 133 8.53 -7.34 -6.97
CA TYR A 133 7.87 -6.77 -5.80
C TYR A 133 6.40 -6.60 -6.11
N GLY A 134 5.52 -6.84 -5.17
CA GLY A 134 4.11 -6.66 -5.44
C GLY A 134 3.31 -6.29 -4.23
N ASN A 135 2.06 -5.95 -4.50
CA ASN A 135 1.06 -5.68 -3.49
C ASN A 135 -0.15 -6.56 -3.76
N LEU A 136 -0.74 -7.08 -2.68
CA LEU A 136 -1.95 -7.88 -2.73
C LEU A 136 -3.14 -7.04 -2.23
N TYR A 137 -4.10 -6.82 -3.12
CA TYR A 137 -5.30 -6.06 -2.85
C TYR A 137 -6.56 -6.90 -3.00
N SER A 138 -7.58 -6.51 -2.24
CA SER A 138 -8.95 -6.69 -2.67
C SER A 138 -9.37 -5.56 -3.62
N ALA A 139 -10.23 -5.84 -4.59
CA ALA A 139 -10.72 -4.80 -5.50
C ALA A 139 -11.47 -3.70 -4.75
N LEU A 140 -12.12 -4.03 -3.63
CA LEU A 140 -12.71 -3.07 -2.69
C LEU A 140 -11.69 -1.99 -2.29
N HIS A 141 -10.58 -2.40 -1.68
CA HIS A 141 -9.56 -1.48 -1.19
C HIS A 141 -8.81 -0.79 -2.33
N TYR A 142 -8.58 -1.51 -3.43
CA TYR A 142 -7.99 -0.93 -4.62
C TYR A 142 -8.84 0.24 -5.13
N ILE A 143 -10.13 0.00 -5.42
CA ILE A 143 -11.05 1.01 -5.95
C ILE A 143 -11.17 2.21 -5.01
N ILE A 144 -11.32 1.97 -3.70
CA ILE A 144 -11.42 3.05 -2.70
C ILE A 144 -10.15 3.90 -2.67
N ASN A 145 -8.97 3.27 -2.58
CA ASN A 145 -7.70 3.98 -2.51
C ASN A 145 -7.49 4.84 -3.77
N TRP A 146 -7.75 4.28 -4.95
CA TRP A 146 -7.59 5.02 -6.20
C TRP A 146 -8.64 6.12 -6.39
N ALA A 147 -9.86 5.92 -5.90
CA ALA A 147 -10.88 6.97 -5.89
C ALA A 147 -10.47 8.13 -4.97
N GLN A 148 -9.95 7.85 -3.77
CA GLN A 148 -9.45 8.86 -2.86
C GLN A 148 -8.31 9.66 -3.48
N VAL A 149 -7.32 9.00 -4.10
CA VAL A 149 -6.23 9.67 -4.83
C VAL A 149 -6.75 10.55 -5.96
N ALA A 150 -7.77 10.09 -6.69
CA ALA A 150 -8.38 10.88 -7.76
C ALA A 150 -9.07 12.15 -7.23
N VAL A 151 -9.86 12.02 -6.16
CA VAL A 151 -10.53 13.16 -5.50
C VAL A 151 -9.52 14.13 -4.90
N GLU A 152 -8.48 13.64 -4.23
CA GLU A 152 -7.38 14.48 -3.72
C GLU A 152 -6.65 15.21 -4.85
N THR A 153 -6.43 14.53 -5.98
CA THR A 153 -5.82 15.15 -7.16
C THR A 153 -6.74 16.23 -7.74
N TRP A 154 -8.05 15.98 -7.79
CA TRP A 154 -9.03 16.97 -8.22
C TRP A 154 -9.04 18.20 -7.29
N LEU A 155 -9.09 18.00 -5.97
CA LEU A 155 -8.99 19.07 -4.97
C LEU A 155 -7.71 19.90 -5.18
N ASN A 156 -6.57 19.24 -5.37
CA ASN A 156 -5.28 19.90 -5.60
C ASN A 156 -5.17 20.61 -6.96
N ARG A 157 -5.93 20.21 -7.98
CA ARG A 157 -5.89 20.82 -9.33
C ARG A 157 -6.87 21.98 -9.48
N ARG A 158 -8.04 21.90 -8.83
CA ARG A 158 -9.09 22.93 -8.96
C ARG A 158 -8.76 24.19 -8.15
N PHE A 159 -8.01 24.02 -7.06
CA PHE A 159 -7.44 25.09 -6.24
C PHE A 159 -5.93 25.23 -6.53
N PRO A 160 -5.38 26.38 -6.98
CA PRO A 160 -5.81 27.78 -6.78
C PRO A 160 -6.40 28.47 -8.04
N PHE A 161 -6.55 27.77 -9.16
CA PHE A 161 -6.83 28.43 -10.45
C PHE A 161 -8.27 28.94 -10.62
N GLN A 162 -9.27 28.35 -9.97
CA GLN A 162 -10.65 28.86 -10.04
C GLN A 162 -10.98 29.88 -8.94
N LEU A 163 -10.47 29.75 -7.71
CA LEU A 163 -10.60 30.81 -6.69
C LEU A 163 -10.01 32.13 -7.15
N GLN A 164 -8.85 32.13 -7.83
CA GLN A 164 -8.26 33.34 -8.39
C GLN A 164 -9.08 33.91 -9.55
N ARG A 165 -9.77 33.06 -10.32
CA ARG A 165 -10.61 33.51 -11.44
C ARG A 165 -11.95 34.06 -10.96
N ASP A 166 -12.54 33.47 -9.93
CA ASP A 166 -13.79 33.91 -9.33
C ASP A 166 -13.60 35.14 -8.45
N SER A 167 -12.43 35.29 -7.81
CA SER A 167 -12.06 36.55 -7.11
C SER A 167 -11.71 37.70 -8.07
N GLN A 168 -11.21 37.42 -9.28
CA GLN A 168 -11.01 38.43 -10.34
C GLN A 168 -12.31 38.92 -11.00
N LEU A 169 -13.44 38.24 -10.77
CA LEU A 169 -14.77 38.66 -11.21
C LEU A 169 -15.47 39.59 -10.21
N LEU A 170 -14.86 39.89 -9.06
CA LEU A 170 -15.31 40.98 -8.19
C LEU A 170 -14.97 42.32 -8.85
N PRO A 171 -15.94 43.26 -8.95
CA PRO A 171 -15.78 44.47 -9.74
C PRO A 171 -14.59 45.28 -9.24
N HIS A 172 -13.63 45.49 -10.14
CA HIS A 172 -12.48 46.38 -9.99
C HIS A 172 -12.88 47.68 -9.32
N ASN A 173 -12.36 47.91 -8.11
CA ASN A 173 -12.14 49.25 -7.61
C ASN A 173 -10.80 49.32 -6.88
N ALA A 174 -10.05 50.35 -7.27
CA ALA A 174 -8.92 50.96 -6.58
C ALA A 174 -7.56 50.25 -6.61
N ALA A 175 -6.78 50.67 -7.60
CA ALA A 175 -5.41 51.20 -7.45
C ALA A 175 -4.55 50.69 -6.27
N GLY A 176 -3.51 49.92 -6.64
CA GLY A 176 -2.30 49.76 -5.85
C GLY A 176 -2.31 48.54 -4.93
N HIS A 177 -1.28 47.71 -5.06
CA HIS A 177 -0.41 47.25 -3.97
C HIS A 177 0.28 45.95 -4.40
N GLN A 178 1.60 45.99 -4.56
CA GLN A 178 2.45 44.81 -4.67
C GLN A 178 2.47 43.96 -3.37
N ALA A 179 1.74 44.37 -2.32
CA ALA A 179 1.48 43.60 -1.10
C ALA A 179 0.39 42.52 -1.26
N TYR A 180 -0.51 42.64 -2.25
CA TYR A 180 -1.63 41.71 -2.46
C TYR A 180 -1.19 40.26 -2.74
N HIS A 181 0.00 40.05 -3.31
CA HIS A 181 0.46 38.70 -3.64
C HIS A 181 0.89 37.86 -2.44
N LYS A 182 1.33 38.47 -1.33
CA LYS A 182 1.69 37.73 -0.11
C LYS A 182 0.46 37.37 0.73
N GLU A 183 -0.50 38.27 0.87
CA GLU A 183 -1.74 38.00 1.62
C GLU A 183 -2.63 36.96 0.92
N ASN A 184 -2.70 36.97 -0.41
CA ASN A 184 -3.43 35.95 -1.17
C ASN A 184 -2.81 34.55 -1.03
N PHE A 185 -1.49 34.43 -0.88
CA PHE A 185 -0.84 33.12 -0.72
C PHE A 185 -1.14 32.48 0.66
N TYR A 186 -1.20 33.30 1.72
CA TYR A 186 -1.63 32.84 3.04
C TYR A 186 -3.12 32.49 3.08
N ASN A 187 -3.97 33.27 2.39
CA ASN A 187 -5.38 32.95 2.24
C ASN A 187 -5.61 31.66 1.44
N ASP A 188 -4.88 31.46 0.33
CA ASP A 188 -4.97 30.26 -0.51
C ASP A 188 -4.59 29.00 0.27
N GLN A 189 -3.58 29.06 1.14
CA GLN A 189 -3.17 27.92 1.96
C GLN A 189 -4.15 27.61 3.10
N LEU A 190 -4.74 28.63 3.73
CA LEU A 190 -5.79 28.45 4.75
C LEU A 190 -7.06 27.86 4.13
N VAL A 191 -7.46 28.35 2.96
CA VAL A 191 -8.62 27.86 2.22
C VAL A 191 -8.39 26.43 1.74
N LYS A 192 -7.20 26.11 1.21
CA LYS A 192 -6.82 24.74 0.86
C LYS A 192 -6.89 23.80 2.06
N THR A 193 -6.40 24.24 3.21
CA THR A 193 -6.43 23.45 4.45
C THR A 193 -7.87 23.24 4.94
N TYR A 194 -8.71 24.27 4.86
CA TYR A 194 -10.13 24.18 5.17
C TYR A 194 -10.86 23.15 4.30
N PHE A 195 -10.69 23.20 2.98
CA PHE A 195 -11.29 22.24 2.06
C PHE A 195 -10.75 20.82 2.24
N ALA A 196 -9.45 20.67 2.47
CA ALA A 196 -8.85 19.37 2.74
C ALA A 196 -9.41 18.74 4.02
N ASN A 197 -9.55 19.53 5.09
CA ASN A 197 -10.15 19.08 6.34
C ASN A 197 -11.62 18.70 6.15
N HIS A 198 -12.41 19.52 5.45
CA HIS A 198 -13.81 19.23 5.23
C HIS A 198 -14.04 17.99 4.34
N TYR A 199 -13.20 17.77 3.33
CA TYR A 199 -13.19 16.52 2.58
C TYR A 199 -12.86 15.33 3.49
N HIS A 200 -11.87 15.48 4.37
CA HIS A 200 -11.48 14.43 5.31
C HIS A 200 -12.61 14.11 6.30
N ASP A 201 -13.30 15.14 6.81
CA ASP A 201 -14.46 15.00 7.70
C ASP A 201 -15.58 14.24 6.97
N TRP A 202 -15.97 14.68 5.77
CA TRP A 202 -16.99 14.01 4.97
C TRP A 202 -16.62 12.56 4.67
N LEU A 203 -15.37 12.32 4.25
CA LEU A 203 -14.87 10.98 3.96
C LEU A 203 -14.93 10.12 5.23
N SER A 204 -14.56 10.65 6.39
CA SER A 204 -14.60 9.89 7.66
C SER A 204 -16.02 9.45 8.03
N GLU A 205 -17.02 10.28 7.71
CA GLU A 205 -18.44 9.97 7.97
C GLU A 205 -18.99 8.92 7.00
N HIS A 206 -18.60 8.96 5.72
CA HIS A 206 -19.25 8.17 4.66
C HIS A 206 -18.43 6.96 4.18
N LEU A 207 -17.12 6.87 4.50
CA LEU A 207 -16.24 5.82 4.00
C LEU A 207 -16.69 4.42 4.41
N PHE A 208 -17.22 4.26 5.62
CA PHE A 208 -17.70 2.97 6.10
C PHE A 208 -18.88 2.46 5.27
N ASP A 209 -19.87 3.31 5.03
CA ASP A 209 -21.06 2.96 4.23
C ASP A 209 -20.69 2.68 2.76
N LEU A 210 -19.81 3.50 2.18
CA LEU A 210 -19.28 3.27 0.83
C LEU A 210 -18.54 1.93 0.73
N THR A 211 -17.80 1.56 1.78
CA THR A 211 -17.08 0.28 1.84
C THR A 211 -18.05 -0.89 1.86
N ILE A 212 -19.12 -0.82 2.66
CA ILE A 212 -20.15 -1.86 2.72
C ILE A 212 -20.86 -2.00 1.37
N GLU A 213 -21.31 -0.89 0.79
CA GLU A 213 -22.04 -0.85 -0.49
C GLU A 213 -21.19 -1.48 -1.60
N LEU A 214 -19.93 -1.05 -1.72
CA LEU A 214 -19.01 -1.56 -2.73
C LEU A 214 -18.66 -3.03 -2.52
N ASN A 215 -18.45 -3.47 -1.27
CA ASN A 215 -18.15 -4.86 -0.98
C ASN A 215 -19.31 -5.78 -1.40
N GLN A 216 -20.54 -5.43 -1.02
CA GLN A 216 -21.75 -6.17 -1.41
C GLN A 216 -21.91 -6.24 -2.93
N TYR A 217 -21.69 -5.12 -3.62
CA TYR A 217 -21.76 -5.06 -5.08
C TYR A 217 -20.73 -5.97 -5.75
N LEU A 218 -19.47 -5.97 -5.29
CA LEU A 218 -18.41 -6.79 -5.86
C LEU A 218 -18.62 -8.29 -5.60
N ASP A 219 -19.13 -8.65 -4.42
CA ASP A 219 -19.37 -10.04 -4.02
C ASP A 219 -20.49 -10.71 -4.82
N GLN A 220 -21.44 -9.94 -5.38
CA GLN A 220 -22.49 -10.44 -6.27
C GLN A 220 -22.00 -10.76 -7.69
N GLN A 221 -20.80 -10.32 -8.06
CA GLN A 221 -20.30 -10.49 -9.42
C GLN A 221 -19.50 -11.78 -9.62
N THR A 222 -19.29 -12.15 -10.87
CA THR A 222 -18.40 -13.25 -11.25
C THR A 222 -16.99 -13.01 -10.68
N PRO A 223 -16.35 -14.03 -10.07
CA PRO A 223 -14.99 -13.94 -9.58
C PRO A 223 -14.03 -13.59 -10.71
N ALA A 224 -13.11 -12.69 -10.42
CA ALA A 224 -12.05 -12.31 -11.35
C ALA A 224 -10.82 -11.83 -10.55
N THR A 225 -9.70 -11.80 -11.25
CA THR A 225 -8.43 -11.28 -10.74
C THR A 225 -7.89 -10.24 -11.73
N TYR A 226 -7.07 -9.33 -11.23
CA TYR A 226 -6.41 -8.32 -12.04
C TYR A 226 -4.93 -8.30 -11.69
N VAL A 227 -4.09 -8.22 -12.71
CA VAL A 227 -2.63 -8.19 -12.58
C VAL A 227 -2.14 -6.96 -13.31
N ILE A 228 -1.56 -6.01 -12.57
CA ILE A 228 -1.14 -4.71 -13.10
C ILE A 228 0.37 -4.63 -12.99
N GLU A 229 1.05 -4.78 -14.13
CA GLU A 229 2.51 -4.73 -14.21
C GLU A 229 3.01 -3.30 -14.41
N TYR A 230 3.99 -2.89 -13.61
CA TYR A 230 4.62 -1.57 -13.72
C TYR A 230 6.09 -1.62 -13.29
N LYS A 231 6.78 -0.49 -13.42
CA LYS A 231 8.12 -0.29 -12.87
C LYS A 231 8.07 0.80 -11.82
N ASN A 232 8.73 0.58 -10.69
CA ASN A 232 8.83 1.63 -9.68
C ASN A 232 9.78 2.75 -10.13
N ALA A 233 9.90 3.80 -9.30
CA ALA A 233 10.79 4.95 -9.56
C ALA A 233 12.26 4.57 -9.81
N LYS A 234 12.69 3.38 -9.36
CA LYS A 234 14.05 2.85 -9.52
C LYS A 234 14.16 1.90 -10.72
N GLY A 235 13.12 1.77 -11.53
CA GLY A 235 13.08 0.89 -12.71
C GLY A 235 12.91 -0.60 -12.42
N LEU A 236 12.71 -0.99 -11.15
CA LEU A 236 12.56 -2.38 -10.74
C LEU A 236 11.13 -2.88 -11.04
N PRO A 237 10.97 -4.17 -11.38
CA PRO A 237 9.67 -4.74 -11.75
C PRO A 237 8.74 -4.83 -10.53
N CYS A 238 7.54 -4.27 -10.69
CA CYS A 238 6.49 -4.29 -9.68
C CYS A 238 5.16 -4.81 -10.28
N ILE A 239 4.37 -5.49 -9.46
CA ILE A 239 3.06 -6.01 -9.87
C ILE A 239 2.04 -5.85 -8.75
N ASP A 240 0.90 -5.23 -9.07
CA ASP A 240 -0.26 -5.27 -8.18
C ASP A 240 -1.16 -6.45 -8.55
N PHE A 241 -1.45 -7.27 -7.55
CA PHE A 241 -2.34 -8.42 -7.64
C PHE A 241 -3.64 -8.08 -6.94
N VAL A 242 -4.75 -8.11 -7.66
CA VAL A 242 -6.05 -7.70 -7.14
C VAL A 242 -7.05 -8.84 -7.26
N CYS A 243 -7.62 -9.27 -6.14
CA CYS A 243 -8.75 -10.21 -6.13
C CYS A 243 -10.06 -9.43 -6.10
N LYS A 244 -10.97 -9.71 -7.04
CA LYS A 244 -12.21 -8.94 -7.17
C LYS A 244 -13.13 -9.05 -5.96
N ASN A 245 -13.32 -10.27 -5.47
CA ASN A 245 -14.31 -10.58 -4.44
C ASN A 245 -13.92 -11.82 -3.65
N GLN A 246 -14.75 -12.16 -2.65
CA GLN A 246 -14.54 -13.32 -1.79
C GLN A 246 -14.39 -14.64 -2.57
N HIS A 247 -15.21 -14.81 -3.61
CA HIS A 247 -15.16 -15.99 -4.47
C HIS A 247 -13.82 -16.12 -5.20
N ALA A 248 -13.26 -15.02 -5.71
CA ALA A 248 -11.94 -15.03 -6.32
C ALA A 248 -10.85 -15.42 -5.30
N MET A 249 -10.87 -14.84 -4.10
CA MET A 249 -9.90 -15.19 -3.05
C MET A 249 -10.00 -16.64 -2.59
N ARG A 250 -11.21 -17.22 -2.63
CA ARG A 250 -11.42 -18.64 -2.31
C ARG A 250 -10.80 -19.59 -3.34
N LEU A 251 -10.61 -19.12 -4.57
CA LEU A 251 -10.06 -19.89 -5.67
C LEU A 251 -8.53 -19.76 -5.78
N VAL A 252 -7.94 -18.72 -5.20
CA VAL A 252 -6.48 -18.51 -5.20
C VAL A 252 -5.84 -19.26 -4.05
N ARG A 253 -5.11 -20.33 -4.36
CA ARG A 253 -4.28 -21.07 -3.41
C ARG A 253 -2.92 -20.40 -3.33
N PRO A 254 -2.46 -19.95 -2.14
CA PRO A 254 -1.17 -19.28 -2.07
C PRO A 254 0.03 -20.14 -2.49
N ALA A 255 -0.08 -21.47 -2.41
CA ALA A 255 0.94 -22.38 -2.93
C ALA A 255 1.05 -22.42 -4.47
N HIS A 256 0.01 -22.00 -5.20
CA HIS A 256 -0.08 -21.92 -6.67
C HIS A 256 -0.59 -20.54 -7.10
N PHE A 257 -0.10 -19.50 -6.42
CA PHE A 257 -0.65 -18.16 -6.45
C PHE A 257 -0.75 -17.58 -7.86
N VAL A 258 0.34 -17.58 -8.64
CA VAL A 258 0.38 -16.96 -9.97
C VAL A 258 -0.52 -17.72 -10.94
N GLU A 259 -0.48 -19.04 -10.91
CA GLU A 259 -1.31 -19.90 -11.76
C GLU A 259 -2.81 -19.63 -11.52
N ASP A 260 -3.25 -19.66 -10.26
CA ASP A 260 -4.64 -19.44 -9.92
C ASP A 260 -5.08 -18.00 -10.24
N MET A 261 -4.20 -17.01 -10.03
CA MET A 261 -4.46 -15.62 -10.43
C MET A 261 -4.60 -15.49 -11.95
N GLN A 262 -3.75 -16.14 -12.74
CA GLN A 262 -3.80 -16.07 -14.21
C GLN A 262 -5.04 -16.76 -14.79
N ASN A 263 -5.53 -17.82 -14.16
CA ASN A 263 -6.73 -18.55 -14.60
C ASN A 263 -8.03 -17.71 -14.56
N MET A 264 -8.05 -16.63 -13.79
CA MET A 264 -9.21 -15.75 -13.61
C MET A 264 -8.97 -14.32 -14.07
N ILE A 265 -7.89 -14.09 -14.82
CA ILE A 265 -7.44 -12.74 -15.15
C ILE A 265 -8.45 -12.01 -16.04
N CYS A 266 -8.71 -10.76 -15.70
CA CYS A 266 -9.58 -9.84 -16.44
C CYS A 266 -8.86 -8.51 -16.72
N ASP A 267 -9.44 -7.70 -17.62
CA ASP A 267 -8.91 -6.38 -17.98
C ASP A 267 -8.94 -5.41 -16.77
N SER A 268 -7.79 -4.81 -16.45
CA SER A 268 -7.64 -3.86 -15.34
C SER A 268 -8.41 -2.57 -15.54
N ARG A 269 -8.83 -2.25 -16.77
CA ARG A 269 -9.70 -1.09 -17.07
C ARG A 269 -11.00 -1.08 -16.29
N TYR A 270 -11.50 -2.26 -15.89
CA TYR A 270 -12.65 -2.35 -15.00
C TYR A 270 -12.40 -1.64 -13.66
N LEU A 271 -11.23 -1.87 -13.05
CA LEU A 271 -10.86 -1.26 -11.77
C LEU A 271 -10.72 0.25 -11.91
N GLU A 272 -10.05 0.71 -12.97
CA GLU A 272 -9.88 2.14 -13.27
C GLU A 272 -11.22 2.84 -13.45
N HIS A 273 -12.12 2.25 -14.26
CA HIS A 273 -13.47 2.78 -14.46
C HIS A 273 -14.24 2.87 -13.14
N LYS A 274 -14.19 1.82 -12.31
CA LYS A 274 -14.91 1.81 -11.03
C LYS A 274 -14.35 2.81 -10.02
N ALA A 275 -13.03 2.97 -9.99
CA ALA A 275 -12.38 4.01 -9.18
C ALA A 275 -12.80 5.42 -9.63
N GLN A 276 -12.86 5.67 -10.94
CA GLN A 276 -13.31 6.95 -11.48
C GLN A 276 -14.80 7.21 -11.23
N GLU A 277 -15.65 6.20 -11.35
CA GLU A 277 -17.09 6.29 -11.06
C GLU A 277 -17.33 6.65 -9.59
N LEU A 278 -16.63 5.99 -8.67
CA LEU A 278 -16.69 6.29 -7.24
C LEU A 278 -16.14 7.70 -6.94
N ALA A 279 -15.00 8.08 -7.54
CA ALA A 279 -14.44 9.41 -7.39
C ALA A 279 -15.42 10.50 -7.88
N ALA A 280 -16.04 10.30 -9.05
CA ALA A 280 -17.02 11.24 -9.59
C ALA A 280 -18.28 11.35 -8.71
N ARG A 281 -18.73 10.24 -8.09
CA ARG A 281 -19.82 10.26 -7.10
C ARG A 281 -19.43 11.11 -5.89
N ILE A 282 -18.26 10.86 -5.29
CA ILE A 282 -17.75 11.63 -4.16
C ILE A 282 -17.62 13.12 -4.53
N GLU A 283 -17.03 13.43 -5.68
CA GLU A 283 -16.92 14.81 -6.18
C GLU A 283 -18.28 15.49 -6.30
N ASN A 284 -19.30 14.81 -6.83
CA ASN A 284 -20.64 15.36 -6.99
C ASN A 284 -21.34 15.58 -5.64
N GLU A 285 -21.20 14.65 -4.69
CA GLU A 285 -21.76 14.77 -3.34
C GLU A 285 -21.12 15.94 -2.59
N ILE A 286 -19.79 16.10 -2.69
CA ILE A 286 -19.08 17.26 -2.14
C ILE A 286 -19.59 18.56 -2.76
N ARG A 287 -19.74 18.63 -4.09
CA ARG A 287 -20.28 19.83 -4.77
C ARG A 287 -21.72 20.14 -4.38
N ALA A 288 -22.57 19.11 -4.24
CA ALA A 288 -23.99 19.26 -3.94
C ALA A 288 -24.24 19.87 -2.55
N LEU A 289 -23.33 19.69 -1.61
CA LEU A 289 -23.37 20.33 -0.30
C LEU A 289 -23.10 21.86 -0.37
N GLY A 290 -22.86 22.42 -1.57
CA GLY A 290 -22.66 23.86 -1.80
C GLY A 290 -21.20 24.31 -1.88
N TRP A 291 -20.29 23.41 -2.27
CA TRP A 291 -18.83 23.58 -2.20
C TRP A 291 -18.18 23.66 -3.59
#